data_AF-A0A3D2IGQ0-F1
#
_entry.id   AF-A0A3D2IGQ0-F1
#
_cell.length_a   1.000
_cell.length_b   1.000
_cell.length_c   1.000
_cell.angle_alpha   90.00
_cell.angle_beta   90.00
_cell.angle_gamma   90.00
#
_symmetry.space_group_name_H-M   'P 1'
#
loop_
_entity.id
_entity.type
_entity.pdbx_description
1 polymer ?
#
loop_
_entity_poly.entity_id
_entity_poly.type
_entity_poly.pdbx_seq_one_letter_code
_entity_poly.pdbx_strand_id
1 'polypeptide(L)'
;MENVLRGILGMIAIIGIAFLFSNNKKRINWRLVGTGLAIQFVLAVFILKSEQLEALFSPLGWPKLLFKQIASFFVIVLQYTTEGASFLFNFLGKGPEYQESMGVIFAFQVLPTIIFFASLTALLYHYGVLQFIVRILSKGMQKLLGTSGAETLSVISNIFVGQTEAPLVIKPFISKMTKSELLAVMTGGMATIAGGVMAAYVAMLGTSF
;
A
#
# COMPACT_ATOMS: atom_id res chain seq x y z
N MET A 1 0.57 17.40 24.98
CA MET A 1 1.61 18.13 24.23
C MET A 1 2.89 17.30 24.07
N GLU A 2 3.29 16.53 25.08
CA GLU A 2 4.46 15.63 25.01
C GLU A 2 4.44 14.64 23.85
N ASN A 3 3.31 13.99 23.57
CA ASN A 3 3.21 12.99 22.49
C ASN A 3 3.44 13.60 21.09
N VAL A 4 3.00 14.84 20.86
CA VAL A 4 3.19 15.54 19.58
C VAL A 4 4.65 15.93 19.41
N LEU A 5 5.29 16.45 20.48
CA LEU A 5 6.70 16.80 20.46
C LEU A 5 7.58 15.57 20.19
N ARG A 6 7.29 14.44 20.84
CA ARG A 6 7.97 13.16 20.57
C ARG A 6 7.81 12.70 19.12
N GLY A 7 6.61 12.84 18.55
CA GLY A 7 6.37 12.51 17.14
C GLY A 7 7.18 13.39 16.18
N ILE A 8 7.23 14.71 16.42
CA ILE A 8 8.04 15.64 15.62
C ILE A 8 9.53 15.32 15.72
N LEU A 9 10.03 15.06 16.94
CA LEU A 9 11.42 14.66 17.16
C LEU A 9 11.75 13.35 16.43
N GLY A 10 10.84 12.38 16.44
CA GLY A 10 10.99 11.13 15.70
C GLY A 10 11.11 11.35 14.19
N MET A 11 10.24 12.18 13.60
CA MET A 11 10.33 12.54 12.17
C MET A 11 11.64 13.23 11.83
N ILE A 12 12.07 14.20 12.65
CA ILE A 12 13.35 14.91 12.47
C ILE A 12 14.51 13.93 12.58
N ALA A 13 14.48 12.99 13.52
CA ALA A 13 15.53 11.98 13.68
C ALA A 13 15.64 11.08 12.45
N ILE A 14 14.54 10.56 11.92
CA ILE A 14 14.54 9.70 10.72
C ILE A 14 15.06 10.47 9.49
N ILE A 15 14.58 11.70 9.29
CA ILE A 15 15.06 12.56 8.20
C ILE A 15 16.54 12.90 8.40
N GLY A 16 16.96 13.14 9.64
CA GLY A 16 18.36 13.39 10.01
C GLY A 16 19.26 12.21 9.69
N ILE A 17 18.84 10.99 10.00
CA ILE A 17 19.56 9.76 9.62
C ILE A 17 19.67 9.67 8.10
N ALA A 18 18.56 9.83 7.37
CA ALA A 18 18.57 9.82 5.90
C ALA A 18 19.51 10.89 5.31
N PHE A 19 19.56 12.08 5.92
CA PHE A 19 20.47 13.17 5.53
C PHE A 19 21.94 12.82 5.81
N LEU A 20 22.24 12.18 6.94
CA LEU A 20 23.61 11.77 7.29
C LEU A 20 24.17 10.74 6.30
N PHE A 21 23.36 9.77 5.89
CA PHE A 21 23.70 8.75 4.90
C PHE A 21 23.56 9.22 3.44
N SER A 22 23.17 10.48 3.20
CA SER A 22 23.05 11.01 1.84
C SER A 22 24.41 11.10 1.14
N ASN A 23 24.51 10.52 -0.05
CA ASN A 23 25.72 10.57 -0.89
C ASN A 23 26.10 12.01 -1.31
N ASN A 24 25.12 12.93 -1.42
CA ASN A 24 25.40 14.32 -1.74
C ASN A 24 24.38 15.27 -1.10
N LYS A 25 24.71 15.73 0.12
CA LYS A 25 23.88 16.63 0.93
C LYS A 25 23.52 17.96 0.24
N LYS A 26 24.35 18.44 -0.69
CA LYS A 26 24.12 19.70 -1.42
C LYS A 26 23.14 19.55 -2.59
N ARG A 27 22.93 18.33 -3.11
CA ARG A 27 22.03 18.06 -4.24
C ARG A 27 20.64 17.59 -3.81
N ILE A 28 20.34 17.61 -2.51
CA ILE A 28 19.02 17.24 -2.00
C ILE A 28 17.99 18.26 -2.49
N ASN A 29 17.01 17.79 -3.24
CA ASN A 29 15.87 18.61 -3.64
C ASN A 29 14.87 18.70 -2.48
N TRP A 30 15.02 19.71 -1.64
CA TRP A 30 14.15 19.93 -0.47
C TRP A 30 12.69 20.19 -0.83
N ARG A 31 12.40 20.69 -2.05
CA ARG A 31 11.02 20.81 -2.53
C ARG A 31 10.39 19.45 -2.76
N LEU A 32 11.13 18.50 -3.35
CA LEU A 32 10.65 17.12 -3.53
C LEU A 32 10.42 16.44 -2.19
N VAL A 33 11.41 16.52 -1.28
CA VAL A 33 11.31 15.93 0.06
C VAL A 33 10.14 16.52 0.84
N GLY A 34 10.01 17.85 0.87
CA GLY A 34 8.92 18.55 1.55
C GLY A 34 7.55 18.20 0.99
N THR A 35 7.39 18.16 -0.35
CA THR A 35 6.13 17.76 -0.98
C THR A 35 5.79 16.30 -0.67
N GLY A 36 6.77 15.38 -0.72
CA GLY A 36 6.55 13.97 -0.38
C GLY A 36 6.07 13.78 1.06
N LEU A 37 6.76 14.43 2.01
CA LEU A 37 6.38 14.40 3.43
C LEU A 37 5.01 15.04 3.66
N ALA A 38 4.71 16.15 2.98
CA ALA A 38 3.39 16.80 3.06
C ALA A 38 2.28 15.88 2.56
N ILE A 39 2.46 15.22 1.41
CA ILE A 39 1.47 14.26 0.87
C ILE A 39 1.27 13.10 1.85
N GLN A 40 2.35 12.52 2.38
CA GLN A 40 2.25 11.43 3.36
C GLN A 40 1.54 11.87 4.65
N PHE A 41 1.86 13.06 5.17
CA PHE A 41 1.23 13.61 6.37
C PHE A 41 -0.26 13.92 6.15
N VAL A 42 -0.60 14.53 5.01
CA VAL A 42 -1.98 14.80 4.61
C VAL A 42 -2.76 13.49 4.53
N LEU A 43 -2.25 12.47 3.82
CA LEU A 43 -2.89 11.16 3.75
C LEU A 43 -3.07 10.52 5.13
N ALA A 44 -2.06 10.60 6.01
CA ALA A 44 -2.14 10.08 7.37
C ALA A 44 -3.25 10.77 8.18
N VAL A 45 -3.39 12.09 8.07
CA VAL A 45 -4.47 12.84 8.73
C VAL A 45 -5.83 12.44 8.14
N PHE A 46 -5.96 12.37 6.82
CA PHE A 46 -7.21 11.99 6.16
C PHE A 46 -7.70 10.59 6.57
N ILE A 47 -6.78 9.64 6.76
CA ILE A 47 -7.10 8.27 7.15
C ILE A 47 -7.34 8.17 8.66
N LEU A 48 -6.37 8.59 9.48
CA LEU A 48 -6.36 8.35 10.94
C LEU A 48 -7.27 9.29 11.72
N LYS A 49 -7.55 10.48 11.19
CA LYS A 49 -8.42 11.49 11.81
C LYS A 49 -9.77 11.59 11.10
N SER A 50 -10.12 10.60 10.29
CA SER A 50 -11.33 10.58 9.45
C SER A 50 -12.63 10.88 10.21
N GLU A 51 -12.78 10.43 11.46
CA GLU A 51 -13.95 10.74 12.31
C GLU A 51 -14.00 12.19 12.78
N GLN A 52 -12.85 12.79 13.13
CA GLN A 52 -12.80 14.20 13.49
C GLN A 52 -12.91 15.11 12.26
N LEU A 53 -12.42 14.65 11.10
CA LEU A 53 -12.63 15.32 9.82
C LEU A 53 -14.10 15.30 9.38
N GLU A 54 -14.85 14.23 9.67
CA GLU A 54 -16.29 14.17 9.38
C GLU A 54 -17.05 15.33 10.02
N ALA A 55 -16.76 15.65 11.28
CA ALA A 55 -17.36 16.78 11.99
C ALA A 55 -16.96 18.14 11.38
N LEU A 56 -15.73 18.27 10.89
CA LEU A 56 -15.20 19.51 10.33
C LEU A 56 -15.64 19.77 8.88
N PHE A 57 -15.88 18.70 8.12
CA PHE A 57 -16.34 18.74 6.74
C PHE A 57 -17.86 18.59 6.61
N SER A 58 -18.63 18.59 7.70
CA SER A 58 -20.10 18.54 7.64
C SER A 58 -20.64 19.72 6.82
N PRO A 59 -21.39 19.48 5.73
CA PRO A 59 -22.24 18.31 5.48
C PRO A 59 -21.63 17.20 4.61
N LEU A 60 -20.38 17.35 4.17
CA LEU A 60 -19.80 16.60 3.07
C LEU A 60 -19.18 15.25 3.42
N GLY A 61 -18.80 14.94 4.68
CA GLY A 61 -18.51 13.60 5.28
C GLY A 61 -17.69 12.55 4.48
N TRP A 62 -17.22 12.90 3.29
CA TRP A 62 -16.83 12.00 2.22
C TRP A 62 -15.54 11.23 2.51
N PRO A 63 -14.55 11.76 3.26
CA PRO A 63 -13.32 11.00 3.49
C PRO A 63 -13.59 9.69 4.23
N LYS A 64 -14.38 9.73 5.31
CA LYS A 64 -14.73 8.54 6.08
C LYS A 64 -15.56 7.55 5.27
N LEU A 65 -16.55 8.05 4.51
CA LEU A 65 -17.39 7.23 3.64
C LEU A 65 -16.56 6.51 2.57
N LEU A 66 -15.64 7.21 1.90
CA LEU A 66 -14.74 6.63 0.91
C LEU A 66 -13.87 5.53 1.51
N PHE A 67 -13.19 5.80 2.64
CA PHE A 67 -12.33 4.80 3.26
C PHE A 67 -13.11 3.59 3.77
N LYS A 68 -14.31 3.81 4.33
CA LYS A 68 -15.21 2.72 4.75
C LYS A 68 -15.65 1.87 3.56
N GLN A 69 -15.99 2.50 2.42
CA GLN A 69 -16.37 1.77 1.20
C GLN A 69 -15.20 0.92 0.67
N ILE A 70 -13.99 1.48 0.63
CA ILE A 70 -12.79 0.76 0.21
C ILE A 70 -12.53 -0.42 1.17
N ALA A 71 -12.56 -0.19 2.49
CA ALA A 71 -12.38 -1.25 3.48
C ALA A 71 -13.43 -2.35 3.34
N SER A 72 -14.70 -1.98 3.18
CA SER A 72 -15.80 -2.94 3.01
C SER A 72 -15.66 -3.77 1.73
N PHE A 73 -15.15 -3.19 0.65
CA PHE A 73 -14.81 -3.94 -0.57
C PHE A 73 -13.77 -5.02 -0.28
N PHE A 74 -12.67 -4.68 0.42
CA PHE A 74 -11.65 -5.67 0.78
C PHE A 74 -12.20 -6.78 1.69
N VAL A 75 -13.08 -6.46 2.63
CA VAL A 75 -13.75 -7.47 3.48
C VAL A 75 -14.59 -8.43 2.65
N ILE A 76 -15.38 -7.94 1.69
CA ILE A 76 -16.18 -8.80 0.80
C ILE A 76 -15.27 -9.71 -0.04
N VAL A 77 -14.17 -9.17 -0.57
CA VAL A 77 -13.20 -9.96 -1.34
C VAL A 77 -12.54 -11.05 -0.50
N LEU A 78 -12.24 -10.75 0.77
CA LEU A 78 -11.73 -11.75 1.73
C LEU A 78 -12.77 -12.83 2.01
N GLN A 79 -14.06 -12.50 2.12
CA GLN A 79 -15.12 -13.50 2.30
C GLN A 79 -15.19 -14.48 1.13
N TYR A 80 -15.07 -14.01 -0.12
CA TYR A 80 -14.99 -14.91 -1.29
C TYR A 80 -13.78 -15.85 -1.23
N THR A 81 -12.67 -15.37 -0.67
CA THR A 81 -11.49 -16.19 -0.44
C THR A 81 -11.77 -17.27 0.61
N THR A 82 -12.41 -16.92 1.72
CA THR A 82 -12.78 -17.87 2.80
C THR A 82 -13.70 -18.97 2.28
N GLU A 83 -14.67 -18.64 1.42
CA GLU A 83 -15.51 -19.64 0.75
C GLU A 83 -14.69 -20.59 -0.13
N GLY A 84 -13.74 -20.05 -0.91
CA GLY A 84 -12.83 -20.87 -1.72
C GLY A 84 -11.92 -21.78 -0.89
N ALA A 85 -11.40 -21.29 0.24
CA ALA A 85 -10.59 -22.07 1.16
C ALA A 85 -11.41 -23.17 1.85
N SER A 86 -12.64 -22.87 2.25
CA SER A 86 -13.56 -23.83 2.85
C SER A 86 -14.00 -24.90 1.86
N PHE A 87 -14.20 -24.54 0.59
CA PHE A 87 -14.49 -25.51 -0.48
C PHE A 87 -13.33 -26.51 -0.68
N LEU A 88 -12.08 -26.03 -0.69
CA LEU A 88 -10.91 -26.88 -0.93
C LEU A 88 -10.48 -27.70 0.28
N PHE A 89 -10.49 -27.09 1.47
CA PHE A 89 -9.87 -27.64 2.69
C PHE A 89 -10.88 -28.00 3.79
N ASN A 90 -12.18 -27.79 3.53
CA ASN A 90 -13.27 -28.07 4.47
C ASN A 90 -13.01 -27.45 5.86
N PHE A 91 -13.07 -28.23 6.93
CA PHE A 91 -12.85 -27.77 8.31
C PHE A 91 -11.48 -27.11 8.56
N LEU A 92 -10.46 -27.40 7.75
CA LEU A 92 -9.13 -26.77 7.87
C LEU A 92 -9.11 -25.33 7.31
N GLY A 93 -9.95 -25.04 6.32
CA GLY A 93 -10.07 -23.71 5.70
C GLY A 93 -11.01 -22.77 6.46
N LYS A 94 -11.79 -23.29 7.39
CA LYS A 94 -12.73 -22.50 8.22
C LYS A 94 -12.00 -21.85 9.40
N GLY A 95 -12.18 -20.53 9.56
CA GLY A 95 -11.67 -19.78 10.70
C GLY A 95 -12.33 -20.20 12.03
N PRO A 96 -11.79 -19.74 13.18
CA PRO A 96 -12.26 -20.11 14.52
C PRO A 96 -13.74 -19.74 14.78
N GLU A 97 -14.33 -18.89 13.96
CA GLU A 97 -15.75 -18.52 14.01
C GLU A 97 -16.71 -19.67 13.66
N TYR A 98 -16.24 -20.75 13.01
CA TYR A 98 -17.06 -21.90 12.67
C TYR A 98 -16.93 -23.02 13.72
N GLN A 99 -18.06 -23.64 14.10
CA GLN A 99 -18.11 -24.71 15.11
C GLN A 99 -17.26 -25.94 14.77
N GLU A 100 -17.05 -26.21 13.48
CA GLU A 100 -16.24 -27.34 12.99
C GLU A 100 -14.74 -27.00 12.85
N SER A 101 -14.33 -25.78 13.21
CA SER A 101 -12.94 -25.33 13.04
C SER A 101 -12.01 -25.99 14.06
N MET A 102 -10.80 -26.32 13.61
CA MET A 102 -9.70 -26.78 14.47
C MET A 102 -8.88 -25.61 15.04
N GLY A 103 -9.37 -24.37 14.91
CA GLY A 103 -8.67 -23.14 15.29
C GLY A 103 -8.04 -22.44 14.08
N VAL A 104 -7.11 -21.53 14.34
CA VAL A 104 -6.43 -20.76 13.29
C VAL A 104 -5.29 -21.58 12.69
N ILE A 105 -5.50 -22.14 11.49
CA ILE A 105 -4.46 -22.83 10.74
C ILE A 105 -3.97 -21.94 9.61
N PHE A 106 -2.84 -21.28 9.85
CA PHE A 106 -2.24 -20.29 8.94
C PHE A 106 -2.14 -20.81 7.49
N ALA A 107 -1.70 -22.05 7.30
CA ALA A 107 -1.48 -22.63 5.99
C ALA A 107 -2.76 -22.71 5.13
N PHE A 108 -3.92 -22.98 5.74
CA PHE A 108 -5.18 -23.21 5.01
C PHE A 108 -6.14 -22.02 5.04
N GLN A 109 -5.88 -21.02 5.89
CA GLN A 109 -6.72 -19.82 5.99
C GLN A 109 -6.04 -18.59 5.37
N VAL A 110 -4.72 -18.45 5.54
CA VAL A 110 -4.00 -17.24 5.12
C VAL A 110 -3.37 -17.40 3.73
N LEU A 111 -2.73 -18.54 3.44
CA LEU A 111 -2.07 -18.74 2.14
C LEU A 111 -3.03 -18.75 0.94
N PRO A 112 -4.26 -19.31 1.02
CA PRO A 112 -5.22 -19.22 -0.10
C PRO A 112 -5.58 -17.78 -0.47
N THR A 113 -5.56 -16.87 0.51
CA THR A 113 -5.74 -15.43 0.29
C THR A 113 -4.69 -14.86 -0.65
N ILE A 114 -3.43 -15.27 -0.49
CA ILE A 114 -2.34 -14.83 -1.38
C ILE A 114 -2.59 -15.34 -2.81
N ILE A 115 -2.99 -16.61 -2.97
CA ILE A 115 -3.27 -17.22 -4.29
C ILE A 115 -4.45 -16.51 -4.97
N PHE A 116 -5.52 -16.27 -4.24
CA PHE A 116 -6.71 -15.59 -4.75
C PHE A 116 -6.37 -14.15 -5.18
N PHE A 117 -5.73 -13.35 -4.32
CA PHE A 117 -5.37 -11.98 -4.66
C PHE A 117 -4.34 -11.91 -5.78
N ALA A 118 -3.39 -12.85 -5.87
CA ALA A 118 -2.46 -12.91 -6.99
C ALA A 118 -3.18 -13.18 -8.32
N SER A 119 -4.14 -14.12 -8.35
CA SER A 119 -4.91 -14.42 -9.56
C SER A 119 -5.87 -13.28 -9.95
N LEU A 120 -6.54 -12.65 -8.98
CA LEU A 120 -7.36 -11.45 -9.20
C LEU A 120 -6.52 -10.30 -9.74
N THR A 121 -5.35 -10.04 -9.15
CA THR A 121 -4.45 -8.98 -9.62
C THR A 121 -3.98 -9.24 -11.05
N ALA A 122 -3.61 -10.49 -11.37
CA ALA A 122 -3.23 -10.89 -12.72
C ALA A 122 -4.38 -10.68 -13.73
N LEU A 123 -5.61 -10.98 -13.34
CA LEU A 123 -6.81 -10.75 -14.16
C LEU A 123 -7.03 -9.25 -14.40
N LEU A 124 -6.98 -8.43 -13.36
CA LEU A 124 -7.11 -6.96 -13.48
C LEU A 124 -6.01 -6.34 -14.34
N TYR A 125 -4.82 -6.94 -14.33
CA TYR A 125 -3.73 -6.59 -15.22
C TYR A 125 -4.01 -7.04 -16.66
N HIS A 126 -4.51 -8.26 -16.88
CA HIS A 126 -4.84 -8.73 -18.22
C HIS A 126 -5.90 -7.84 -18.90
N TYR A 127 -6.93 -7.41 -18.17
CA TYR A 127 -7.99 -6.55 -18.68
C TYR A 127 -7.66 -5.05 -18.74
N GLY A 128 -6.46 -4.64 -18.32
CA GLY A 128 -6.03 -3.23 -18.43
C GLY A 128 -6.52 -2.31 -17.30
N VAL A 129 -7.30 -2.81 -16.33
CA VAL A 129 -7.89 -2.01 -15.24
C VAL A 129 -6.79 -1.46 -14.34
N LEU A 130 -5.86 -2.31 -13.93
CA LEU A 130 -4.78 -1.90 -13.04
C LEU A 130 -3.83 -0.91 -13.73
N GLN A 131 -3.54 -1.12 -15.01
CA GLN A 131 -2.73 -0.21 -15.81
C GLN A 131 -3.38 1.16 -15.95
N PHE A 132 -4.69 1.21 -16.12
CA PHE A 132 -5.42 2.47 -16.18
C PHE A 132 -5.28 3.27 -14.87
N ILE A 133 -5.52 2.63 -13.73
CA ILE A 133 -5.41 3.25 -12.40
C ILE A 133 -3.98 3.72 -12.15
N VAL A 134 -3.00 2.82 -12.33
CA VAL A 134 -1.57 3.11 -12.15
C VAL A 134 -1.11 4.28 -13.03
N ARG A 135 -1.56 4.33 -14.29
CA ARG A 135 -1.19 5.42 -15.22
C ARG A 135 -1.71 6.78 -14.74
N ILE A 136 -2.93 6.84 -14.21
CA ILE A 136 -3.51 8.08 -13.68
C ILE A 136 -2.73 8.55 -12.45
N LEU A 137 -2.54 7.65 -11.47
CA LEU A 137 -1.82 7.94 -10.24
C LEU A 137 -0.37 8.34 -10.51
N SER A 138 0.32 7.62 -11.41
CA SER A 138 1.70 7.90 -11.81
C SER A 138 1.83 9.28 -12.45
N LYS A 139 0.95 9.65 -13.38
CA LYS A 139 0.96 10.99 -13.98
C LYS A 139 0.73 12.11 -12.95
N GLY A 140 -0.18 11.88 -11.99
CA GLY A 140 -0.44 12.82 -10.90
C GLY A 140 0.80 13.01 -10.02
N MET A 141 1.37 11.91 -9.54
CA MET A 141 2.53 11.94 -8.67
C MET A 141 3.79 12.46 -9.35
N GLN A 142 3.98 12.14 -10.63
CA GLN A 142 5.10 12.65 -11.41
C GLN A 142 5.07 14.18 -11.48
N LYS A 143 3.88 14.76 -11.72
CA LYS A 143 3.70 16.22 -11.75
C LYS A 143 3.89 16.86 -10.39
N LEU A 144 3.43 16.22 -9.32
CA LEU A 144 3.52 16.75 -7.96
C LEU A 144 4.95 16.72 -7.41
N LEU A 145 5.68 15.61 -7.61
CA LEU A 145 7.02 15.42 -7.06
C LEU A 145 8.14 15.88 -8.00
N GLY A 146 7.87 15.99 -9.30
CA GLY A 146 8.89 16.30 -10.31
C GLY A 146 9.87 15.15 -10.55
N THR A 147 9.48 13.92 -10.22
CA THR A 147 10.24 12.68 -10.40
C THR A 147 10.17 12.16 -11.84
N SER A 148 11.04 11.21 -12.18
CA SER A 148 11.04 10.59 -13.50
C SER A 148 9.80 9.70 -13.72
N GLY A 149 9.40 9.55 -14.98
CA GLY A 149 8.22 8.73 -15.31
C GLY A 149 8.41 7.27 -14.95
N ALA A 150 9.62 6.73 -15.18
CA ALA A 150 9.94 5.33 -14.90
C ALA A 150 9.95 5.04 -13.38
N GLU A 151 10.65 5.84 -12.59
CA GLU A 151 10.67 5.61 -11.13
C GLU A 151 9.26 5.79 -10.53
N THR A 152 8.52 6.81 -10.96
CA THR A 152 7.17 7.07 -10.45
C THR A 152 6.21 5.96 -10.83
N LEU A 153 6.27 5.46 -12.06
CA LEU A 153 5.40 4.38 -12.52
C LEU A 153 5.68 3.09 -11.75
N SER A 154 6.94 2.74 -11.51
CA SER A 154 7.29 1.56 -10.74
C SER A 154 6.86 1.67 -9.27
N VAL A 155 7.10 2.81 -8.62
CA VAL A 155 6.71 3.02 -7.21
C VAL A 155 5.18 3.01 -7.04
N ILE A 156 4.44 3.56 -7.99
CA ILE A 156 2.96 3.54 -7.94
C ILE A 156 2.40 2.15 -8.23
N SER A 157 3.01 1.39 -9.15
CA SER A 157 2.63 -0.01 -9.37
C SER A 157 2.81 -0.87 -8.12
N ASN A 158 3.86 -0.61 -7.32
CA ASN A 158 4.15 -1.31 -6.06
C ASN A 158 3.08 -1.17 -4.97
N ILE A 159 2.06 -0.32 -5.16
CA ILE A 159 0.88 -0.25 -4.28
C ILE A 159 0.00 -1.50 -4.48
N PHE A 160 -0.01 -2.07 -5.69
CA PHE A 160 -0.90 -3.15 -6.06
C PHE A 160 -0.16 -4.47 -6.29
N VAL A 161 0.99 -4.41 -6.97
CA VAL A 161 1.83 -5.56 -7.31
C VAL A 161 3.09 -5.60 -6.44
N GLY A 162 3.77 -6.75 -6.39
CA GLY A 162 4.96 -6.91 -5.56
C GLY A 162 6.21 -6.21 -6.07
N GLN A 163 7.23 -6.09 -5.21
CA GLN A 163 8.53 -5.45 -5.50
C GLN A 163 9.29 -6.06 -6.68
N THR A 164 9.00 -7.32 -7.06
CA THR A 164 9.58 -8.00 -8.23
C THR A 164 8.76 -7.80 -9.51
N GLU A 165 7.47 -7.51 -9.37
CA GLU A 165 6.51 -7.36 -10.47
C GLU A 165 6.41 -5.91 -10.94
N ALA A 166 6.45 -4.95 -10.02
CA ALA A 166 6.36 -3.54 -10.36
C ALA A 166 7.49 -3.07 -11.30
N PRO A 167 8.76 -3.52 -11.18
CA PRO A 167 9.79 -3.15 -12.15
C PRO A 167 9.53 -3.69 -13.56
N LEU A 168 8.73 -4.74 -13.73
CA LEU A 168 8.42 -5.28 -15.07
C LEU A 168 7.65 -4.28 -15.92
N VAL A 169 6.87 -3.39 -15.32
CA VAL A 169 6.12 -2.34 -16.02
C VAL A 169 7.04 -1.30 -16.66
N ILE A 170 8.28 -1.17 -16.17
CA ILE A 170 9.31 -0.27 -16.68
C ILE A 170 10.53 -1.00 -17.23
N LYS A 171 10.43 -2.31 -17.49
CA LYS A 171 11.55 -3.16 -17.92
C LYS A 171 12.44 -2.55 -19.02
N PRO A 172 11.90 -1.90 -20.08
CA PRO A 172 12.74 -1.29 -21.13
C PRO A 172 13.60 -0.12 -20.66
N PHE A 173 13.25 0.52 -19.54
CA PHE A 173 13.91 1.71 -19.03
C PHE A 173 14.98 1.40 -17.98
N ILE A 174 14.91 0.26 -17.29
CA ILE A 174 15.78 -0.09 -16.15
C ILE A 174 17.26 0.06 -16.49
N SER A 175 17.68 -0.43 -17.66
CA SER A 175 19.10 -0.38 -18.08
C SER A 175 19.63 1.03 -18.33
N LYS A 176 18.74 2.02 -18.47
CA LYS A 176 19.07 3.43 -18.74
C LYS A 176 18.80 4.35 -17.55
N MET A 177 18.31 3.80 -16.43
CA MET A 177 18.02 4.58 -15.23
C MET A 177 19.31 5.07 -14.58
N THR A 178 19.25 6.28 -14.03
CA THR A 178 20.28 6.80 -13.14
C THR A 178 20.32 6.00 -11.84
N LYS A 179 21.44 6.09 -11.11
CA LYS A 179 21.57 5.47 -9.79
C LYS A 179 20.48 5.94 -8.79
N SER A 180 20.04 7.20 -8.91
CA SER A 180 18.97 7.75 -8.06
C SER A 180 17.63 7.11 -8.36
N GLU A 181 17.27 6.98 -9.64
CA GLU A 181 16.01 6.38 -10.05
C GLU A 181 15.96 4.89 -9.69
N LEU A 182 17.07 4.18 -9.89
CA LEU A 182 17.14 2.77 -9.50
C LEU A 182 17.01 2.59 -7.98
N LEU A 183 17.67 3.46 -7.19
CA LEU A 183 17.53 3.47 -5.74
C LEU A 183 16.10 3.78 -5.31
N ALA A 184 15.41 4.69 -5.99
CA ALA A 184 14.01 5.02 -5.73
C ALA A 184 13.08 3.82 -6.01
N VAL A 185 13.30 3.07 -7.10
CA VAL A 185 12.56 1.84 -7.41
C VAL A 185 12.76 0.78 -6.33
N MET A 186 14.01 0.54 -5.92
CA MET A 186 14.34 -0.44 -4.89
C MET A 186 13.76 -0.04 -3.52
N THR A 187 13.94 1.21 -3.13
CA THR A 187 13.43 1.74 -1.85
C THR A 187 11.92 1.73 -1.83
N GLY A 188 11.26 2.12 -2.93
CA GLY A 188 9.80 2.06 -3.05
C GLY A 188 9.25 0.65 -2.93
N GLY A 189 9.93 -0.35 -3.49
CA GLY A 189 9.54 -1.76 -3.33
C GLY A 189 9.69 -2.29 -1.91
N MET A 190 10.74 -1.86 -1.19
CA MET A 190 10.95 -2.24 0.22
C MET A 190 10.06 -1.46 1.19
N ALA A 191 9.56 -0.30 0.79
CA ALA A 191 8.71 0.55 1.61
C ALA A 191 7.22 0.15 1.58
N THR A 192 6.82 -0.74 0.66
CA THR A 192 5.43 -1.18 0.49
C THR A 192 5.28 -2.70 0.60
N ILE A 193 4.03 -3.16 0.64
CA ILE A 193 3.66 -4.57 0.59
C ILE A 193 2.76 -4.82 -0.62
N ALA A 194 2.81 -6.03 -1.18
CA ALA A 194 1.90 -6.44 -2.25
C ALA A 194 0.47 -6.65 -1.72
N GLY A 195 -0.54 -6.45 -2.57
CA GLY A 195 -1.95 -6.63 -2.19
C GLY A 195 -2.27 -8.01 -1.60
N GLY A 196 -1.65 -9.07 -2.12
CA GLY A 196 -1.85 -10.44 -1.60
C GLY A 196 -1.34 -10.63 -0.16
N VAL A 197 -0.21 -10.02 0.19
CA VAL A 197 0.34 -10.09 1.57
C VAL A 197 -0.43 -9.15 2.51
N MET A 198 -0.89 -8.00 2.02
CA MET A 198 -1.79 -7.11 2.76
C MET A 198 -3.07 -7.85 3.16
N ALA A 199 -3.71 -8.55 2.23
CA ALA A 199 -4.92 -9.31 2.48
C ALA A 199 -4.72 -10.40 3.55
N ALA A 200 -3.57 -11.08 3.52
CA ALA A 200 -3.16 -12.02 4.57
C ALA A 200 -3.05 -11.34 5.96
N TYR A 201 -2.41 -10.16 6.05
CA TYR A 201 -2.33 -9.43 7.31
C TYR A 201 -3.69 -8.93 7.81
N VAL A 202 -4.58 -8.53 6.91
CA VAL A 202 -5.97 -8.18 7.27
C VAL A 202 -6.71 -9.40 7.80
N ALA A 203 -6.56 -10.59 7.20
CA ALA A 203 -7.16 -11.81 7.72
C ALA A 203 -6.64 -12.16 9.13
N MET A 204 -5.37 -11.90 9.41
CA MET A 204 -4.78 -12.15 10.74
C MET A 204 -5.19 -11.11 11.80
N LEU A 205 -5.25 -9.82 11.44
CA LEU A 205 -5.47 -8.70 12.37
C LEU A 205 -6.94 -8.27 12.47
N GLY A 206 -7.74 -8.53 11.43
CA GLY A 206 -9.13 -8.07 11.30
C GLY A 206 -10.09 -8.71 12.31
N THR A 207 -9.70 -9.79 12.97
CA THR A 207 -10.44 -10.42 14.07
C THR A 207 -10.25 -9.71 15.42
N SER A 208 -9.35 -8.73 15.51
CA SER A 208 -8.97 -8.04 16.75
C SER A 208 -9.69 -6.71 16.99
N PHE A 209 -10.63 -6.30 16.12
CA PHE A 209 -11.43 -5.08 16.24
C PHE A 209 -12.92 -5.32 15.99
#